data_AF-A0A9E3DCX0-F1
#
_entry.id   AF-A0A9E3DCX0-F1
#
_cell.length_a   1.000
_cell.length_b   1.000
_cell.length_c   1.000
_cell.angle_alpha   90.00
_cell.angle_beta   90.00
_cell.angle_gamma   90.00
#
_symmetry.space_group_name_H-M   'P 1'
#
loop_
_entity.id
_entity.type
_entity.pdbx_description
1 polymer ?
#
loop_
_entity_poly.entity_id
_entity_poly.type
_entity_poly.pdbx_seq_one_letter_code
_entity_poly.pdbx_strand_id
1 'polypeptide(L)'
;MTEAVEGSALTAANKGELFASFDVDAFEVPSGRDEIWRFTPLRRLRGLHDGSARANGKAQITVSEQPGVQVETVHRGDERLGQGGT
;
A
#
# COMPACT_ATOMS: atom_id res chain seq x y z
N MET A 1 -29.13 -3.77 2.37
CA MET A 1 -28.98 -3.13 1.05
C MET A 1 -27.52 -2.71 0.99
N THR A 2 -26.68 -3.54 0.38
CA THR A 2 -25.23 -3.30 0.33
C THR A 2 -24.98 -2.41 -0.87
N GLU A 3 -24.69 -1.14 -0.62
CA GLU A 3 -24.19 -0.24 -1.67
C GLU A 3 -22.86 -0.80 -2.16
N ALA A 4 -22.76 -0.99 -3.47
CA ALA A 4 -21.48 -1.21 -4.13
C ALA A 4 -20.74 0.12 -4.09
N VAL A 5 -19.54 0.14 -3.49
CA VAL A 5 -18.64 1.28 -3.67
C VAL A 5 -18.15 1.23 -5.12
N GLU A 6 -18.53 2.24 -5.90
CA GLU A 6 -17.96 2.49 -7.22
C GLU A 6 -16.54 3.06 -7.08
N GLY A 7 -15.60 2.22 -6.65
CA GLY A 7 -14.17 2.52 -6.68
C GLY A 7 -13.58 2.31 -8.08
N SER A 8 -14.17 2.91 -9.12
CA SER A 8 -13.64 2.76 -10.48
C SER A 8 -12.42 3.68 -10.69
N ALA A 9 -11.24 3.17 -10.35
CA ALA A 9 -9.94 3.73 -10.73
C ALA A 9 -9.68 3.74 -12.26
N LEU A 10 -10.71 3.54 -13.10
CA LEU A 10 -10.60 3.43 -14.55
C LEU A 10 -10.81 4.76 -15.30
N THR A 11 -11.07 5.87 -14.58
CA THR A 11 -11.32 7.20 -15.20
C THR A 11 -10.11 8.13 -15.22
N ALA A 12 -9.01 7.78 -14.54
CA ALA A 12 -7.80 8.59 -14.53
C ALA A 12 -7.08 8.54 -15.89
N ALA A 13 -6.75 9.70 -16.47
CA ALA A 13 -6.05 9.80 -17.75
C ALA A 13 -4.60 9.31 -17.65
N ASN A 14 -4.00 9.39 -16.45
CA ASN A 14 -2.67 8.87 -16.17
C ASN A 14 -2.55 8.36 -14.73
N LYS A 15 -1.44 7.65 -14.43
CA LYS A 15 -1.20 7.02 -13.12
C LYS A 15 -1.15 8.03 -11.96
N GLY A 16 -0.69 9.25 -12.20
CA GLY A 16 -0.54 10.29 -11.19
C GLY A 16 -1.87 10.90 -10.74
N GLU A 17 -2.94 10.72 -11.50
CA GLU A 17 -4.30 11.15 -11.13
C GLU A 17 -5.04 10.13 -10.26
N LEU A 18 -4.47 8.94 -10.08
CA LEU A 18 -5.05 7.95 -9.16
C LEU A 18 -4.90 8.42 -7.72
N PHE A 19 -5.93 8.15 -6.92
CA PHE A 19 -5.86 8.34 -5.49
C PHE A 19 -4.63 7.63 -4.91
N ALA A 20 -3.79 8.42 -4.23
CA ALA A 20 -2.59 7.95 -3.56
C ALA A 20 -2.68 8.35 -2.08
N SER A 21 -2.48 7.39 -1.20
CA SER A 21 -2.50 7.59 0.24
C SER A 21 -1.47 6.69 0.90
N PHE A 22 -0.96 7.14 2.03
CA PHE A 22 -0.16 6.34 2.95
C PHE A 22 -1.04 5.62 3.98
N ASP A 23 -2.30 6.04 4.15
CA ASP A 23 -3.25 5.32 4.98
C ASP A 23 -3.73 4.06 4.24
N VAL A 24 -3.51 2.90 4.85
CA VAL A 24 -3.92 1.60 4.28
C VAL A 24 -5.44 1.47 4.31
N ASP A 25 -6.10 2.03 5.34
CA ASP A 25 -7.55 1.95 5.52
C ASP A 25 -8.30 2.89 4.55
N ALA A 26 -7.58 3.75 3.82
CA ALA A 26 -8.13 4.57 2.73
C ALA A 26 -8.35 3.79 1.42
N PHE A 27 -7.97 2.51 1.36
CA PHE A 27 -8.18 1.63 0.23
C PHE A 27 -9.14 0.50 0.58
N GLU A 28 -9.93 0.07 -0.40
CA GLU A 28 -10.78 -1.10 -0.25
C GLU A 28 -9.96 -2.39 -0.16
N VAL A 29 -10.43 -3.33 0.67
CA VAL A 29 -9.84 -4.66 0.76
C VAL A 29 -10.16 -5.46 -0.51
N PRO A 30 -9.16 -5.99 -1.22
CA PRO A 30 -9.36 -6.77 -2.45
C PRO A 30 -10.27 -7.98 -2.28
N SER A 31 -11.24 -8.14 -3.19
CA SER A 31 -12.12 -9.31 -3.27
C SER A 31 -11.86 -10.12 -4.54
N GLY A 32 -12.00 -11.45 -4.46
CA GLY A 32 -11.74 -12.35 -5.59
C GLY A 32 -12.75 -12.27 -6.72
N ARG A 33 -13.85 -11.54 -6.53
CA ARG A 33 -14.88 -11.32 -7.55
C ARG A 33 -14.73 -9.96 -8.25
N ASP A 34 -13.80 -9.14 -7.81
CA ASP A 34 -13.60 -7.81 -8.38
C ASP A 34 -12.83 -7.92 -9.70
N GLU A 35 -13.33 -7.24 -10.73
CA GLU A 35 -12.72 -7.27 -12.07
C GLU A 35 -11.27 -6.76 -12.07
N ILE A 36 -10.96 -5.79 -11.20
CA ILE A 36 -9.61 -5.24 -11.03
C ILE A 36 -8.63 -6.27 -10.42
N TRP A 37 -9.15 -7.30 -9.72
CA TRP A 37 -8.37 -8.34 -9.05
C TRP A 37 -8.43 -9.71 -9.73
N ARG A 38 -9.12 -9.86 -10.87
CA ARG A 38 -9.34 -11.15 -11.56
C ARG A 38 -8.07 -11.95 -11.89
N PHE A 39 -6.93 -11.26 -12.02
CA PHE A 39 -5.63 -11.90 -12.30
C PHE A 39 -4.71 -12.01 -11.08
N THR A 40 -5.12 -11.45 -9.95
CA THR A 40 -4.38 -11.56 -8.70
C THR A 40 -4.81 -12.82 -7.96
N PRO A 41 -3.90 -13.76 -7.66
CA PRO A 41 -4.26 -15.00 -6.99
C PRO A 41 -4.50 -14.78 -5.49
N LEU A 42 -5.60 -14.11 -5.12
CA LEU A 42 -5.90 -13.70 -3.73
C LEU A 42 -5.90 -14.85 -2.73
N ARG A 43 -6.27 -16.07 -3.16
CA ARG A 43 -6.18 -17.27 -2.31
C ARG A 43 -4.76 -17.53 -1.80
N ARG A 44 -3.73 -17.24 -2.61
CA ARG A 44 -2.31 -17.37 -2.21
C ARG A 44 -1.86 -16.23 -1.30
N LEU A 45 -2.58 -15.12 -1.31
CA LEU A 45 -2.32 -13.91 -0.51
C LEU A 45 -3.25 -13.82 0.71
N ARG A 46 -3.84 -14.93 1.14
CA ARG A 46 -4.78 -14.96 2.26
C ARG A 46 -4.14 -14.32 3.50
N GLY A 47 -4.84 -13.35 4.10
CA GLY A 47 -4.37 -12.60 5.26
C GLY A 47 -3.49 -11.38 4.94
N LEU A 48 -2.79 -11.37 3.80
CA LEU A 48 -1.93 -10.24 3.43
C LEU A 48 -2.74 -9.06 2.87
N HIS A 49 -3.88 -9.33 2.25
CA HIS A 49 -4.74 -8.33 1.64
C HIS A 49 -5.70 -7.65 2.62
N ASP A 50 -5.92 -8.24 3.80
CA ASP A 50 -6.87 -7.77 4.83
C ASP A 50 -6.20 -7.50 6.19
N GLY A 51 -4.87 -7.59 6.27
CA GLY A 51 -4.10 -7.37 7.49
C GLY A 51 -4.19 -8.48 8.55
N SER A 52 -4.90 -9.58 8.30
CA SER A 52 -5.04 -10.68 9.28
C SER A 52 -3.87 -11.66 9.29
N ALA A 53 -2.94 -11.56 8.33
CA ALA A 53 -1.73 -12.38 8.30
C ALA A 53 -0.85 -12.12 9.53
N ARG A 54 -0.43 -13.21 10.19
CA ARG A 54 0.56 -13.12 11.26
C ARG A 54 1.94 -12.86 10.65
N ALA A 55 2.57 -11.76 11.04
CA ALA A 55 3.96 -11.49 10.71
C ALA A 55 4.85 -12.61 11.29
N ASN A 56 5.55 -13.33 10.42
CA ASN A 56 6.43 -14.44 10.79
C ASN A 56 7.91 -14.14 10.53
N GLY A 57 8.23 -12.90 10.13
CA GLY A 57 9.58 -12.48 9.82
C GLY A 57 9.71 -10.97 9.77
N LYS A 58 10.96 -10.51 9.78
CA LYS A 58 11.33 -9.11 9.56
C LYS A 58 12.38 -9.07 8.46
N ALA A 59 12.22 -8.17 7.49
CA ALA A 59 13.28 -7.90 6.53
C ALA A 59 14.50 -7.33 7.28
N GLN A 60 15.67 -7.90 7.04
CA GLN A 60 16.93 -7.33 7.52
C GLN A 60 17.37 -6.28 6.51
N ILE A 61 17.32 -5.01 6.92
CA ILE A 61 17.70 -3.87 6.10
C ILE A 61 18.86 -3.19 6.81
N THR A 62 20.01 -3.13 6.13
CA THR A 62 21.19 -2.43 6.61
C THR A 62 21.45 -1.26 5.69
N VAL A 63 21.54 -0.06 6.25
CA VAL A 63 21.89 1.16 5.53
C VAL A 63 23.14 1.73 6.19
N SER A 64 24.19 1.93 5.40
CA SER A 64 25.44 2.53 5.87
C SER A 64 25.46 4.02 5.56
N GLU A 65 25.85 4.81 6.57
CA GLU A 65 26.09 6.23 6.39
C GLU A 65 27.27 6.49 5.46
N GLN A 66 27.20 7.61 4.75
CA GLN A 66 28.27 8.13 3.90
C GLN A 66 28.54 9.59 4.30
N PRO A 67 29.76 10.11 4.10
CA PRO A 67 30.07 11.50 4.41
C PRO A 67 29.08 12.47 3.74
N GLY A 68 28.43 13.31 4.53
CA GLY A 68 27.41 14.27 4.06
C GLY A 68 25.98 13.73 3.94
N VAL A 69 25.72 12.48 4.34
CA VAL A 69 24.38 11.85 4.32
C VAL A 69 23.93 11.52 5.74
N GLN A 70 22.70 11.88 6.09
CA GLN A 70 22.03 11.45 7.33
C GLN A 70 21.11 10.27 7.02
N VAL A 71 21.16 9.23 7.85
CA VAL A 71 20.34 8.03 7.70
C VAL A 71 19.54 7.82 8.97
N GLU A 72 18.22 7.63 8.82
CA GLU A 72 17.33 7.37 9.95
C GLU A 72 16.28 6.33 9.57
N THR A 73 16.05 5.37 10.46
CA THR A 73 14.90 4.46 10.36
C THR A 73 13.74 5.04 11.14
N VAL A 74 12.73 5.53 10.43
CA VAL A 74 11.53 6.13 11.02
C VAL A 74 10.39 5.14 11.15
N HIS A 75 9.51 5.37 12.12
CA HIS A 75 8.30 4.57 12.31
C HIS A 75 7.22 4.93 11.27
N ARG A 76 6.25 4.03 11.08
CA ARG A 76 5.08 4.31 10.26
C ARG A 76 4.22 5.37 10.96
N GLY A 77 4.05 6.54 10.34
CA GLY A 77 3.33 7.68 10.92
C GLY A 77 4.19 8.95 11.08
N ASP A 78 5.51 8.85 10.87
CA ASP A 78 6.39 10.03 10.85
C ASP A 78 5.95 11.03 9.77
N GLU A 79 5.80 12.30 10.15
CA GLU A 79 5.29 13.40 9.30
C GLU A 79 6.17 13.66 8.06
N ARG A 80 7.44 13.24 8.09
CA ARG A 80 8.36 13.36 6.95
C ARG A 80 8.06 12.35 5.84
N LEU A 81 7.36 11.25 6.13
CA LEU A 81 7.01 10.26 5.12
C LEU A 81 6.04 10.86 4.09
N GLY A 82 6.40 10.79 2.80
CA GLY A 82 5.57 11.31 1.71
C GLY A 82 5.85 12.75 1.30
N GLN A 83 6.75 13.46 1.99
CA GLN A 83 7.13 14.84 1.64
C GLN A 83 8.21 14.92 0.56
N GLY A 84 8.87 13.80 0.23
CA GLY A 84 9.89 13.76 -0.80
C GLY A 84 9.29 13.62 -2.20
N GLY A 85 9.66 14.51 -3.14
CA GLY A 85 9.31 14.39 -4.55
C GLY A 85 8.03 15.11 -5.01
N THR A 86 7.49 16.02 -4.19
CA THR A 86 6.49 17.02 -4.62
C THR A 86 7.11 18.13 -5.48
#